data_AF-A0A182ER66-F1
#
_entry.id   AF-A0A182ER66-F1
#
_cell.length_a   1.000
_cell.length_b   1.000
_cell.length_c   1.000
_cell.angle_alpha   90.00
_cell.angle_beta   90.00
_cell.angle_gamma   90.00
#
_symmetry.space_group_name_H-M   'P 1'
#
loop_
_entity.id
_entity.type
_entity.pdbx_description
1 polymer ?
#
loop_
_entity_poly.entity_id
_entity_poly.type
_entity_poly.pdbx_seq_one_letter_code
_entity_poly.pdbx_strand_id
1 'polypeptide(L)'
;MVAHISVPEDIYEIVGKLMFAYGDEAEPIETCQQLVADILHNQLTDTMNRAKKCATLRGCKKIECVDLLFLLRKKPFHLVRIYRMAKSADLLKGFSEDYETECDILVGVPSSGSDFCGKEAQSIYDTIGLFDVTGELQRYLKSDVKVDEEKRERLKRLSERTALMDEDEYKEYTVARTYSFCAGHGVRY
;
A
#
# COMPACT_ATOMS: atom_id res chain seq x y z
N MET A 1 6.19 21.92 -27.81
CA MET A 1 6.41 20.47 -27.94
C MET A 1 6.38 19.88 -26.54
N VAL A 2 5.27 19.26 -26.16
CA VAL A 2 5.18 18.51 -24.91
C VAL A 2 5.95 17.21 -25.15
N ALA A 3 7.04 17.00 -24.42
CA ALA A 3 7.77 15.74 -24.48
C ALA A 3 6.82 14.65 -23.98
N HIS A 4 6.34 13.79 -24.89
CA HIS A 4 5.77 12.50 -24.51
C HIS A 4 6.91 11.69 -23.91
N ILE A 5 7.03 11.74 -22.58
CA ILE A 5 7.85 10.80 -21.83
C ILE A 5 7.13 9.47 -22.01
N SER A 6 7.60 8.60 -22.90
CA SER A 6 7.02 7.26 -23.05
C SER A 6 7.18 6.56 -21.71
N VAL A 7 6.06 6.19 -21.11
CA VAL A 7 6.04 5.37 -19.90
C VAL A 7 6.77 4.05 -20.26
N PRO A 8 7.78 3.62 -19.48
CA PRO A 8 8.49 2.37 -19.76
C PRO A 8 7.53 1.18 -19.90
N GLU A 9 7.81 0.26 -20.83
CA GLU A 9 6.97 -0.93 -21.09
C GLU A 9 6.70 -1.74 -19.81
N ASP A 10 7.68 -1.83 -18.91
CA ASP A 10 7.58 -2.46 -17.58
C ASP A 10 6.39 -1.93 -16.76
N ILE A 11 6.00 -0.66 -16.92
CA ILE A 11 4.88 -0.06 -16.17
C ILE A 11 3.54 -0.54 -16.72
N TYR A 12 3.40 -0.72 -18.03
CA TYR A 12 2.17 -1.24 -18.63
C TYR A 12 1.95 -2.69 -18.23
N GLU A 13 3.02 -3.49 -18.14
CA GLU A 13 2.96 -4.84 -17.59
C GLU A 13 2.53 -4.83 -16.13
N ILE A 14 3.15 -3.99 -15.27
CA ILE A 14 2.75 -3.87 -13.87
C ILE A 14 1.29 -3.44 -13.76
N VAL A 15 0.84 -2.47 -14.56
CA VAL A 15 -0.56 -2.01 -14.58
C VAL A 15 -1.49 -3.15 -14.98
N GLY A 16 -1.19 -3.90 -16.03
CA GLY A 16 -1.99 -5.05 -16.47
C GLY A 16 -2.09 -6.13 -15.38
N LYS A 17 -0.97 -6.51 -14.75
CA LYS A 17 -0.96 -7.46 -13.64
C LYS A 17 -1.74 -6.96 -12.43
N LEU A 18 -1.63 -5.67 -12.10
CA LEU A 18 -2.43 -5.08 -11.01
C LEU A 18 -3.92 -5.05 -11.35
N MET A 19 -4.29 -4.70 -12.58
CA MET A 19 -5.68 -4.73 -13.05
C MET A 19 -6.28 -6.13 -12.89
N PHE A 20 -5.58 -7.16 -13.37
CA PHE A 20 -5.99 -8.55 -13.21
C PHE A 20 -6.13 -8.93 -11.72
N ALA A 21 -5.12 -8.63 -10.90
CA ALA A 21 -5.13 -8.89 -9.46
C ALA A 21 -6.28 -8.18 -8.72
N TYR A 22 -6.82 -7.08 -9.26
CA TYR A 22 -7.92 -6.32 -8.68
C TYR A 22 -9.31 -6.62 -9.24
N GLY A 23 -9.44 -7.50 -10.23
CA GLY A 23 -10.75 -7.92 -10.73
C GLY A 23 -10.95 -7.85 -12.24
N ASP A 24 -10.01 -7.27 -12.99
CA ASP A 24 -10.11 -7.18 -14.44
C ASP A 24 -9.62 -8.47 -15.13
N GLU A 25 -9.68 -8.46 -16.47
CA GLU A 25 -9.19 -9.50 -17.37
C GLU A 25 -7.68 -9.74 -17.20
N ALA A 26 -7.22 -10.97 -17.45
CA ALA A 26 -5.79 -11.33 -17.36
C ALA A 26 -4.93 -10.58 -18.37
N GLU A 27 -5.48 -10.36 -19.57
CA GLU A 27 -4.88 -9.61 -20.67
C GLU A 27 -5.75 -8.39 -21.01
N PRO A 28 -5.68 -7.30 -20.23
CA PRO A 28 -6.45 -6.10 -20.53
C PRO A 28 -5.90 -5.44 -21.79
N ILE A 29 -6.79 -4.93 -22.66
CA ILE A 29 -6.41 -4.26 -23.90
C ILE A 29 -5.44 -3.08 -23.65
N GLU A 30 -4.47 -2.91 -24.55
CA GLU A 30 -3.38 -1.92 -24.39
C GLU A 30 -3.88 -0.50 -24.14
N THR A 31 -4.94 -0.06 -24.84
CA THR A 31 -5.52 1.27 -24.65
C THR A 31 -6.05 1.49 -23.23
N CYS A 32 -6.58 0.43 -22.58
CA CYS A 32 -7.05 0.50 -21.21
C CYS A 32 -5.87 0.61 -20.23
N GLN A 33 -4.82 -0.19 -20.43
CA GLN A 33 -3.58 -0.11 -19.66
C GLN A 33 -2.96 1.28 -19.75
N GLN A 34 -2.91 1.86 -20.96
CA GLN A 34 -2.42 3.21 -21.21
C GLN A 34 -3.23 4.26 -20.46
N LEU A 35 -4.56 4.19 -20.53
CA LEU A 35 -5.43 5.12 -19.81
C LEU A 35 -5.21 5.05 -18.29
N VAL A 36 -5.12 3.84 -17.72
CA VAL A 36 -4.88 3.65 -16.29
C VAL A 36 -3.50 4.19 -15.89
N ALA A 37 -2.47 3.94 -16.70
CA ALA A 37 -1.12 4.46 -16.48
C ALA A 37 -1.08 6.01 -16.52
N ASP A 38 -1.77 6.64 -17.47
CA ASP A 38 -1.85 8.09 -17.59
C ASP A 38 -2.58 8.72 -16.39
N ILE A 39 -3.68 8.11 -15.94
CA ILE A 39 -4.40 8.55 -14.74
C ILE A 39 -3.48 8.45 -13.52
N LEU A 40 -2.77 7.33 -13.36
CA LEU A 40 -1.85 7.12 -12.25
C LEU A 40 -0.71 8.15 -12.25
N HIS A 41 -0.09 8.38 -13.42
CA HIS A 41 0.97 9.36 -13.58
C HIS A 41 0.50 10.77 -13.18
N ASN A 42 -0.67 11.18 -13.66
CA ASN A 42 -1.24 12.49 -13.35
C ASN A 42 -1.56 12.64 -11.85
N GLN A 43 -2.13 11.60 -11.23
CA GLN A 43 -2.45 11.59 -9.80
C GLN A 43 -1.20 11.60 -8.91
N LEU A 44 -0.15 10.85 -9.28
CA LEU A 44 1.12 10.86 -8.57
C LEU A 44 1.82 12.20 -8.68
N THR A 45 1.83 12.79 -9.88
CA THR A 45 2.42 14.12 -10.13
C THR A 45 1.71 15.19 -9.30
N ASP A 46 0.37 15.22 -9.30
CA ASP A 46 -0.39 16.14 -8.46
C ASP A 46 -0.10 15.92 -6.97
N THR A 47 -0.07 14.67 -6.52
CA THR A 47 0.22 14.33 -5.12
C THR A 47 1.61 14.80 -4.70
N MET A 48 2.63 14.60 -5.53
CA MET A 48 4.00 15.07 -5.27
C MET A 48 4.08 16.60 -5.25
N ASN A 49 3.38 17.29 -6.16
CA ASN A 49 3.30 18.75 -6.16
C ASN A 49 2.62 19.29 -4.89
N ARG A 50 1.56 18.63 -4.41
CA ARG A 50 0.91 18.99 -3.14
C ARG A 50 1.82 18.71 -1.94
N ALA A 51 2.52 17.59 -1.91
CA ALA A 51 3.47 17.26 -0.84
C ALA A 51 4.64 18.26 -0.80
N LYS A 52 5.17 18.67 -1.97
CA LYS A 52 6.18 19.73 -2.08
C LYS A 52 5.71 21.05 -1.49
N LYS A 53 4.45 21.44 -1.73
CA LYS A 53 3.86 22.64 -1.12
C LYS A 53 3.80 22.51 0.40
N CYS A 54 3.40 21.35 0.93
CA CYS A 54 3.42 21.07 2.38
C CYS A 54 4.84 21.19 2.97
N ALA A 55 5.84 20.57 2.34
CA ALA A 55 7.23 20.66 2.77
C ALA A 55 7.73 22.12 2.80
N THR A 56 7.39 22.89 1.76
CA THR A 56 7.75 24.31 1.66
C THR A 56 7.11 25.14 2.78
N LEU A 57 5.83 24.90 3.09
CA LEU A 57 5.13 25.58 4.18
C LEU A 57 5.72 25.26 5.56
N ARG A 58 6.29 24.06 5.72
CA ARG A 58 7.04 23.65 6.91
C ARG A 58 8.46 24.25 6.97
N GLY A 59 8.90 24.94 5.92
CA GLY A 59 10.24 25.51 5.81
C GLY A 59 11.31 24.50 5.35
N CYS A 60 10.91 23.33 4.86
CA CYS A 60 11.81 22.27 4.41
C CYS A 60 11.91 22.23 2.88
N LYS A 61 13.14 22.04 2.37
CA LYS A 61 13.40 21.88 0.93
C LYS A 61 13.20 20.45 0.42
N LYS A 62 13.20 19.48 1.33
CA LYS A 62 13.03 18.05 1.05
C LYS A 62 11.62 17.62 1.48
N ILE A 63 10.98 16.80 0.65
CA ILE A 63 9.71 16.14 0.98
C ILE A 63 10.02 14.99 1.92
N GLU A 64 9.31 14.93 3.04
CA GLU A 64 9.40 13.86 4.03
C GLU A 64 8.05 13.13 4.16
N CYS A 65 8.05 11.99 4.85
CA CYS A 65 6.83 11.18 5.05
C CYS A 65 5.68 11.99 5.66
N VAL A 66 5.99 12.93 6.56
CA VAL A 66 4.98 13.83 7.18
C VAL A 66 4.18 14.61 6.13
N ASP A 67 4.82 15.04 5.04
CA ASP A 67 4.18 15.85 4.02
C ASP A 67 3.15 15.03 3.22
N LEU A 68 3.43 13.74 2.99
CA LEU A 68 2.49 12.81 2.35
C LEU A 68 1.37 12.36 3.30
N LEU A 69 1.70 12.02 4.54
CA LEU A 69 0.71 11.62 5.55
C LEU A 69 -0.28 12.77 5.84
N PHE A 70 0.20 14.02 5.85
CA PHE A 70 -0.64 15.19 6.06
C PHE A 70 -1.69 15.40 4.94
N LEU A 71 -1.38 15.03 3.69
CA LEU A 71 -2.35 15.07 2.59
C LEU A 71 -3.51 14.09 2.82
N LEU A 72 -3.27 13.00 3.54
CA LEU A 72 -4.26 11.95 3.83
C LEU A 72 -5.05 12.19 5.13
N ARG A 73 -4.79 13.27 5.87
CA ARG A 73 -5.46 13.55 7.17
C ARG A 73 -6.99 13.55 7.12
N LYS A 74 -7.59 13.92 5.98
CA LYS A 74 -9.04 13.92 5.79
C LYS A 74 -9.61 12.54 5.43
N LYS A 75 -8.75 11.55 5.21
CA LYS A 75 -9.08 10.17 4.83
C LYS A 75 -8.46 9.19 5.85
N PRO A 76 -8.95 9.15 7.08
CA PRO A 76 -8.33 8.39 8.17
C PRO A 76 -8.19 6.88 7.87
N PHE A 77 -9.11 6.29 7.10
CA PHE A 77 -8.99 4.92 6.63
C PHE A 77 -7.71 4.63 5.84
N HIS A 78 -7.24 5.59 5.04
CA HIS A 78 -5.99 5.42 4.27
C HIS A 78 -4.77 5.42 5.20
N LEU A 79 -4.76 6.29 6.22
CA LEU A 79 -3.72 6.32 7.25
C LEU A 79 -3.70 5.02 8.05
N VAL A 80 -4.86 4.47 8.42
CA VAL A 80 -4.96 3.15 9.07
C VAL A 80 -4.42 2.04 8.19
N ARG A 81 -4.74 2.04 6.89
CA ARG A 81 -4.26 1.03 5.97
C ARG A 81 -2.72 1.06 5.88
N ILE A 82 -2.13 2.26 5.76
CA ILE A 82 -0.67 2.46 5.76
C ILE A 82 -0.05 1.98 7.07
N TYR A 83 -0.61 2.40 8.22
CA TYR A 83 -0.13 1.99 9.54
C TYR A 83 -0.20 0.47 9.74
N ARG A 84 -1.31 -0.17 9.39
CA ARG A 84 -1.47 -1.63 9.49
C ARG A 84 -0.50 -2.37 8.57
N MET A 85 -0.25 -1.86 7.36
CA MET A 85 0.73 -2.43 6.43
C MET A 85 2.15 -2.37 7.01
N ALA A 86 2.57 -1.22 7.55
CA ALA A 86 3.86 -1.08 8.21
C ALA A 86 3.97 -2.01 9.43
N LYS A 87 2.93 -2.08 10.26
CA LYS A 87 2.88 -2.98 11.42
C LYS A 87 3.02 -4.45 11.00
N SER A 88 2.35 -4.88 9.94
CA SER A 88 2.50 -6.26 9.43
C SER A 88 3.89 -6.52 8.85
N ALA A 89 4.49 -5.54 8.16
CA ALA A 89 5.83 -5.67 7.61
C ALA A 89 6.89 -5.79 8.73
N ASP A 90 6.74 -4.98 9.78
CA ASP A 90 7.60 -5.05 10.97
C ASP A 90 7.51 -6.42 11.66
N LEU A 91 6.30 -6.99 11.78
CA LEU A 91 6.11 -8.34 12.34
C LEU A 91 6.84 -9.40 11.51
N LEU A 92 6.72 -9.35 10.17
CA LEU A 92 7.40 -10.28 9.27
C LEU A 92 8.92 -10.19 9.38
N LYS A 93 9.48 -8.97 9.50
CA LYS A 93 10.93 -8.78 9.73
C LYS A 93 11.39 -9.41 11.04
N GLY A 94 10.61 -9.27 12.11
CA GLY A 94 10.89 -9.89 13.40
C GLY A 94 10.99 -11.42 13.31
N PHE A 95 10.12 -12.08 12.53
CA PHE A 95 10.22 -13.53 12.31
C PHE A 95 11.45 -13.94 11.49
N SER A 96 11.90 -13.09 10.56
CA SER A 96 13.04 -13.41 9.70
C SER A 96 14.40 -13.32 10.39
N GLU A 97 14.47 -12.72 11.57
CA GLU A 97 15.71 -12.62 12.36
C GLU A 97 15.91 -13.82 13.32
N ASP A 98 14.89 -14.67 13.50
CA ASP A 98 14.83 -15.75 14.52
C ASP A 98 14.95 -17.19 13.96
N TYR A 99 15.53 -17.39 12.76
CA TYR A 99 15.61 -18.70 12.06
C TYR A 99 16.46 -19.81 12.74
N GLU A 100 16.89 -19.67 13.99
CA GLU A 100 17.58 -20.75 14.74
C GLU A 100 16.66 -21.54 15.68
N THR A 101 15.36 -21.22 15.77
CA THR A 101 14.43 -22.00 16.58
C THR A 101 13.33 -22.61 15.72
N GLU A 102 13.25 -23.94 15.72
CA GLU A 102 12.16 -24.72 15.16
C GLU A 102 10.81 -24.21 15.73
N CYS A 103 10.09 -23.39 14.96
CA CYS A 103 8.77 -22.91 15.36
C CYS A 103 7.69 -23.70 14.62
N ASP A 104 6.99 -24.54 15.38
CA ASP A 104 5.74 -25.18 15.01
C ASP A 104 4.72 -24.11 14.58
N ILE A 105 4.41 -24.07 13.28
CA ILE A 105 3.65 -23.00 12.59
C ILE A 105 2.21 -22.85 13.13
N LEU A 106 1.74 -23.77 13.98
CA LEU A 106 0.38 -23.77 14.54
C LEU A 106 0.25 -23.32 15.99
N VAL A 107 1.32 -23.01 16.72
CA VAL A 107 1.22 -22.65 18.16
C VAL A 107 2.00 -21.38 18.46
N GLY A 108 1.45 -20.22 18.07
CA GLY A 108 2.09 -18.96 18.43
C GLY A 108 1.54 -17.71 17.77
N VAL A 109 0.22 -17.52 17.75
CA VAL A 109 -0.26 -16.13 17.76
C VAL A 109 0.19 -15.57 19.10
N PRO A 110 1.11 -14.60 19.17
CA PRO A 110 1.46 -14.00 20.45
C PRO A 110 0.17 -13.44 21.03
N SER A 111 -0.21 -13.91 22.22
CA SER A 111 -1.33 -13.37 22.97
C SER A 111 -1.25 -11.84 22.97
N SER A 112 -2.31 -11.22 22.47
CA SER A 112 -2.56 -9.78 22.50
C SER A 112 -2.24 -9.24 23.90
N GLY A 113 -1.16 -8.49 24.05
CA GLY A 113 -0.74 -7.96 25.35
C GLY A 113 0.42 -6.98 25.33
N SER A 114 1.31 -7.05 24.32
CA SER A 114 2.27 -5.98 24.06
C SER A 114 1.83 -5.22 22.80
N ASP A 115 1.77 -3.89 22.92
CA ASP A 115 1.70 -2.94 21.81
C ASP A 115 2.99 -3.03 20.96
N PHE A 116 3.39 -4.22 20.49
CA PHE A 116 4.49 -4.35 19.57
C PHE A 116 4.07 -3.73 18.24
N CYS A 117 4.43 -2.47 18.13
CA CYS A 117 4.36 -1.62 16.98
C CYS A 117 5.83 -1.47 16.59
N GLY A 118 6.25 -2.16 15.54
CA GLY A 118 7.64 -2.10 15.12
C GLY A 118 8.07 -0.69 14.73
N LYS A 119 9.36 -0.54 14.40
CA LYS A 119 9.99 0.77 14.23
C LYS A 119 9.29 1.63 13.16
N GLU A 120 8.85 1.01 12.06
CA GLU A 120 8.20 1.72 10.96
C GLU A 120 6.77 2.14 11.32
N ALA A 121 5.99 1.22 11.91
CA ALA A 121 4.65 1.54 12.38
C ALA A 121 4.67 2.64 13.44
N GLN A 122 5.63 2.62 14.36
CA GLN A 122 5.76 3.61 15.43
C GLN A 122 6.14 4.97 14.84
N SER A 123 7.08 4.99 13.90
CA SER A 123 7.44 6.23 13.19
C SER A 123 6.25 6.86 12.48
N ILE A 124 5.37 6.08 11.85
CA ILE A 124 4.14 6.58 11.22
C ILE A 124 3.18 7.14 12.27
N TYR A 125 2.97 6.42 13.39
CA TYR A 125 2.10 6.85 14.48
C TYR A 125 2.56 8.19 15.07
N ASP A 126 3.85 8.34 15.34
CA ASP A 126 4.45 9.55 15.89
C ASP A 126 4.38 10.71 14.90
N THR A 127 4.63 10.44 13.62
CA THR A 127 4.56 11.45 12.55
C THR A 127 3.15 12.02 12.40
N ILE A 128 2.11 11.18 12.52
CA ILE A 128 0.71 11.63 12.50
C ILE A 128 0.41 12.54 13.71
N GLY A 129 0.99 12.23 14.86
CA GLY A 129 0.86 13.06 16.08
C GLY A 129 1.34 14.50 15.90
N LEU A 130 2.26 14.77 14.96
CA LEU A 130 2.77 16.12 14.69
C LEU A 130 1.69 17.08 14.16
N PHE A 131 0.65 16.56 13.49
CA PHE A 131 -0.42 17.37 12.92
C PHE A 131 -1.82 17.01 13.44
N ASP A 132 -1.92 15.98 14.29
CA ASP A 132 -3.16 15.54 14.92
C ASP A 132 -3.41 16.32 16.23
N VAL A 133 -3.86 17.56 16.09
CA VAL A 133 -4.10 18.47 17.23
C VAL A 133 -5.15 17.90 18.21
N THR A 134 -6.13 17.14 17.72
CA THR A 134 -7.22 16.58 18.55
C THR A 134 -6.89 15.21 19.14
N GLY A 135 -5.86 14.53 18.63
CA GLY A 135 -5.56 13.14 18.96
C GLY A 135 -6.55 12.13 18.37
N GLU A 136 -7.50 12.59 17.55
CA GLU A 136 -8.54 11.72 16.98
C GLU A 136 -7.96 10.77 15.94
N LEU A 137 -6.98 11.21 15.14
CA LEU A 137 -6.35 10.36 14.12
C LEU A 137 -5.53 9.25 14.78
N GLN A 138 -4.70 9.56 15.78
CA GLN A 138 -3.92 8.55 16.50
C GLN A 138 -4.81 7.53 17.23
N ARG A 139 -5.91 7.98 17.86
CA ARG A 139 -6.92 7.08 18.44
C ARG A 139 -7.57 6.21 17.36
N TYR A 140 -7.85 6.78 16.20
CA TYR A 140 -8.41 6.05 15.06
C TYR A 140 -7.45 4.96 14.56
N LEU A 141 -6.13 5.21 14.56
CA LEU A 141 -5.10 4.23 14.17
C LEU A 141 -5.07 3.00 15.08
N LYS A 142 -5.24 3.20 16.39
CA LYS A 142 -5.27 2.12 17.39
C LYS A 142 -6.65 1.46 17.52
N SER A 143 -7.67 1.98 16.87
CA SER A 143 -9.02 1.41 16.94
C SER A 143 -9.13 0.18 16.02
N ASP A 144 -9.36 -0.99 16.63
CA ASP A 144 -9.71 -2.21 15.90
C ASP A 144 -11.18 -2.25 15.46
N VAL A 145 -11.99 -1.30 15.92
CA VAL A 145 -13.46 -1.32 15.77
C VAL A 145 -13.91 -0.90 14.37
N LYS A 146 -13.09 -0.14 13.63
CA LYS A 146 -13.50 0.38 12.32
C LYS A 146 -13.06 -0.54 11.20
N VAL A 147 -14.04 -1.26 10.66
CA VAL A 147 -13.91 -2.08 9.46
C VAL A 147 -13.86 -1.15 8.24
N ASP A 148 -12.83 -1.36 7.42
CA ASP A 148 -12.70 -0.72 6.11
C ASP A 148 -13.68 -1.42 5.14
N GLU A 149 -14.89 -0.88 5.06
CA GLU A 149 -15.99 -1.45 4.27
C GLU A 149 -15.62 -1.64 2.79
N GLU A 150 -14.89 -0.68 2.21
CA GLU A 150 -14.40 -0.77 0.84
C GLU A 150 -13.43 -1.95 0.67
N LYS A 151 -12.50 -2.15 1.62
CA LYS A 151 -11.60 -3.30 1.62
C LYS A 151 -12.38 -4.60 1.79
N ARG A 152 -13.36 -4.66 2.69
CA ARG A 152 -14.19 -5.85 2.94
C ARG A 152 -14.96 -6.27 1.69
N GLU A 153 -15.66 -5.34 1.04
CA GLU A 153 -16.37 -5.61 -0.20
C GLU A 153 -15.44 -6.04 -1.34
N ARG A 154 -14.26 -5.41 -1.45
CA ARG A 154 -13.25 -5.82 -2.43
C ARG A 154 -12.77 -7.25 -2.18
N LEU A 155 -12.45 -7.60 -0.94
CA LEU A 155 -12.01 -8.95 -0.58
C LEU A 155 -13.09 -10.00 -0.84
N LYS A 156 -14.36 -9.66 -0.58
CA LYS A 156 -15.49 -10.54 -0.88
C LYS A 156 -15.56 -10.86 -2.38
N ARG A 157 -15.54 -9.83 -3.25
CA ARG A 157 -15.55 -10.00 -4.71
C ARG A 157 -14.36 -10.82 -5.22
N LEU A 158 -13.17 -10.54 -4.69
CA LEU A 158 -11.98 -11.31 -5.05
C LEU A 158 -12.10 -12.78 -4.60
N SER A 159 -12.65 -13.04 -3.41
CA SER A 159 -12.87 -14.41 -2.92
C SER A 159 -13.86 -15.18 -3.79
N GLU A 160 -14.96 -14.55 -4.18
CA GLU A 160 -15.96 -15.14 -5.08
C GLU A 160 -15.35 -15.47 -6.44
N ARG A 161 -14.55 -14.56 -7.00
CA ARG A 161 -13.83 -14.79 -8.26
C ARG A 161 -12.82 -15.94 -8.13
N THR A 162 -11.97 -15.92 -7.10
CA THR A 162 -10.93 -16.95 -6.92
C THR A 162 -11.48 -18.34 -6.68
N ALA A 163 -12.71 -18.47 -6.17
CA ALA A 163 -13.37 -19.75 -5.97
C ALA A 163 -13.77 -20.44 -7.30
N LEU A 164 -13.81 -19.69 -8.40
CA LEU A 164 -14.19 -20.17 -9.73
C LEU A 164 -12.98 -20.37 -10.66
N MET A 165 -11.79 -19.93 -10.26
CA MET A 165 -10.57 -20.06 -11.07
C MET A 165 -10.12 -21.52 -11.14
N ASP A 166 -9.56 -21.91 -12.29
CA ASP A 166 -8.85 -23.18 -12.42
C ASP A 166 -7.42 -23.09 -11.84
N GLU A 167 -6.69 -24.20 -11.87
CA GLU A 167 -5.36 -24.28 -11.27
C GLU A 167 -4.36 -23.32 -11.95
N ASP A 168 -4.43 -23.18 -13.26
CA ASP A 168 -3.47 -22.38 -14.03
C ASP A 168 -3.78 -20.88 -13.92
N GLU A 169 -5.06 -20.49 -14.01
CA GLU A 169 -5.52 -19.12 -13.75
C GLU A 169 -5.18 -18.70 -12.31
N TYR A 170 -5.36 -19.60 -11.34
CA TYR A 170 -5.02 -19.30 -9.94
C TYR A 170 -3.50 -19.08 -9.74
N LYS A 171 -2.64 -19.85 -10.42
CA LYS A 171 -1.18 -19.62 -10.42
C LYS A 171 -0.86 -18.23 -10.96
N GLU A 172 -1.41 -17.87 -12.12
CA GLU A 172 -1.18 -16.55 -12.71
C GLU A 172 -1.69 -15.42 -11.82
N TYR A 173 -2.87 -15.60 -11.21
CA TYR A 173 -3.46 -14.64 -10.28
C TYR A 173 -2.58 -14.43 -9.04
N THR A 174 -2.06 -15.50 -8.45
CA THR A 174 -1.16 -15.38 -7.29
C THR A 174 0.13 -14.66 -7.65
N VAL A 175 0.72 -14.92 -8.81
CA VAL A 175 1.86 -14.18 -9.34
C VAL A 175 1.51 -12.70 -9.50
N ALA A 176 0.41 -12.39 -10.18
CA ALA A 176 -0.03 -11.00 -10.40
C ALA A 176 -0.25 -10.23 -9.09
N ARG A 177 -0.74 -10.88 -8.03
CA ARG A 177 -0.88 -10.27 -6.69
C ARG A 177 0.44 -9.88 -6.03
N THR A 178 1.57 -10.43 -6.47
CA THR A 178 2.90 -10.05 -5.94
C THR A 178 3.47 -8.81 -6.63
N TYR A 179 2.91 -8.40 -7.77
CA TYR A 179 3.38 -7.21 -8.48
C TYR A 179 3.10 -5.96 -7.66
N SER A 180 4.08 -5.04 -7.67
CA SER A 180 3.88 -3.68 -7.21
C SER A 180 4.88 -2.76 -7.91
N PHE A 181 4.57 -1.47 -7.96
CA PHE A 181 5.47 -0.47 -8.55
C PHE A 181 6.81 -0.33 -7.80
N CYS A 182 6.92 -0.81 -6.55
CA CYS A 182 8.11 -0.67 -5.71
C CYS A 182 8.89 -1.98 -5.51
N ALA A 183 8.28 -3.13 -5.74
CA ALA A 183 8.90 -4.44 -5.53
C ALA A 183 9.56 -4.95 -6.82
N GLY A 184 10.84 -4.67 -7.00
CA GLY A 184 11.78 -5.43 -7.84
C GLY A 184 11.57 -5.46 -9.37
N HIS A 185 10.38 -5.14 -9.88
CA HIS A 185 10.07 -5.13 -11.32
C HIS A 185 10.09 -3.71 -11.91
N GLY A 186 10.41 -2.69 -11.10
CA GLY A 186 10.36 -1.27 -11.50
C GLY A 186 11.26 -0.32 -10.70
N VAL A 187 12.27 -0.83 -9.97
CA VAL A 187 13.25 0.06 -9.33
C VAL A 187 14.26 0.51 -10.39
N ARG A 188 14.04 1.69 -10.96
CA ARG A 188 15.09 2.43 -11.70
C ARG A 188 15.53 3.60 -10.83
N TYR A 189 16.82 3.61 -10.47
CA TYR A 189 17.51 4.74 -9.82
C TYR A 189 17.46 6.00 -10.69
#